data_AF-A0A0G0YRK8-F1
#
_entry.id   AF-A0A0G0YRK8-F1
#
_cell.length_a   1.000
_cell.length_b   1.000
_cell.length_c   1.000
_cell.angle_alpha   90.00
_cell.angle_beta   90.00
_cell.angle_gamma   90.00
#
_symmetry.space_group_name_H-M   'P 1'
#
loop_
_entity.id
_entity.type
_entity.pdbx_description
1 polymer ?
#
loop_
_entity_poly.entity_id
_entity_poly.type
_entity_poly.pdbx_seq_one_letter_code
_entity_poly.pdbx_strand_id
1 'polypeptide(L)' 'MTVTEREARVLAKNFAIAQYKVPERNITLLSTTPVVNALLCKSSYSIELEITTGNDTEERHQVAVDMMNGEVILIY' A
#
# COMPACT_ATOMS: atom_id res chain seq x y z
N MET A 1 -11.68 12.46 -2.27
CA MET A 1 -10.72 11.49 -2.83
C MET A 1 -10.41 11.89 -4.26
N THR A 2 -9.14 12.19 -4.55
CA THR A 2 -8.68 12.34 -5.93
C THR A 2 -8.56 10.95 -6.56
N VAL A 3 -8.77 10.84 -7.88
CA VAL A 3 -8.74 9.56 -8.62
C VAL A 3 -7.45 8.77 -8.34
N THR A 4 -6.34 9.49 -8.18
CA THR A 4 -5.00 8.97 -7.92
C THR A 4 -4.86 8.23 -6.58
N GLU A 5 -5.57 8.68 -5.54
CA GLU A 5 -5.52 8.02 -4.22
C GLU A 5 -6.24 6.67 -4.25
N ARG A 6 -7.35 6.59 -4.99
CA ARG A 6 -8.10 5.33 -5.15
C ARG A 6 -7.25 4.28 -5.87
N GLU A 7 -6.54 4.67 -6.92
CA GLU A 7 -5.67 3.78 -7.68
C GLU A 7 -4.47 3.33 -6.84
N ALA A 8 -3.86 4.23 -6.05
CA ALA A 8 -2.77 3.88 -5.15
C ALA A 8 -3.18 2.78 -4.14
N ARG A 9 -4.39 2.89 -3.57
CA ARG A 9 -4.94 1.87 -2.67
C ARG A 9 -5.12 0.51 -3.33
N VAL A 10 -5.52 0.48 -4.61
CA VAL A 10 -5.67 -0.77 -5.38
C VAL A 10 -4.29 -1.41 -5.62
N LEU A 11 -3.30 -0.62 -6.03
CA LEU A 11 -1.94 -1.11 -6.25
C LEU A 11 -1.30 -1.65 -4.97
N ALA A 12 -1.43 -0.94 -3.85
CA ALA A 12 -0.93 -1.40 -2.54
C ALA A 12 -1.55 -2.73 -2.11
N LYS A 13 -2.88 -2.90 -2.30
CA LYS A 13 -3.56 -4.17 -2.02
C LYS A 13 -3.09 -5.30 -2.92
N ASN A 14 -2.99 -5.06 -4.23
CA ASN A 14 -2.53 -6.07 -5.18
C ASN A 14 -1.09 -6.52 -4.88
N PHE A 15 -0.22 -5.58 -4.52
CA PHE A 15 1.12 -5.87 -4.06
C PHE A 15 1.10 -6.76 -2.80
N ALA A 16 0.31 -6.41 -1.79
CA ALA A 16 0.22 -7.20 -0.57
C ALA A 16 -0.35 -8.61 -0.79
N ILE A 17 -1.35 -8.77 -1.66
CA ILE A 17 -1.87 -10.09 -2.06
C ILE A 17 -0.75 -10.94 -2.69
N ALA A 18 0.02 -10.36 -3.61
CA ALA A 18 1.11 -11.07 -4.29
C ALA A 18 2.27 -11.41 -3.34
N GLN A 19 2.65 -10.46 -2.48
CA GLN A 19 3.79 -10.57 -1.58
C GLN A 19 3.53 -11.54 -0.43
N TYR A 20 2.39 -11.39 0.25
CA TYR A 20 2.06 -12.15 1.46
C TYR A 20 1.21 -13.39 1.17
N LYS A 21 0.75 -13.57 -0.08
CA LYS A 21 -0.08 -14.71 -0.53
C LYS A 21 -1.34 -14.90 0.31
N VAL A 22 -1.90 -13.79 0.80
CA VAL A 22 -3.16 -13.76 1.56
C VAL A 22 -4.31 -13.24 0.70
N PRO A 23 -5.58 -13.64 0.97
CA PRO A 23 -6.72 -13.07 0.28
C PRO A 23 -6.92 -11.59 0.66
N GLU A 24 -7.55 -10.81 -0.23
CA GLU A 24 -7.77 -9.37 -0.02
C GLU A 24 -8.49 -9.05 1.30
N ARG A 25 -9.42 -9.92 1.73
CA ARG A 25 -10.17 -9.75 2.99
C ARG A 25 -9.29 -9.73 4.25
N ASN A 26 -8.05 -10.22 4.13
CA ASN A 26 -7.07 -10.26 5.20
C ASN A 26 -6.12 -9.03 5.16
N ILE A 27 -6.39 -8.06 4.28
CA ILE A 27 -5.57 -6.85 4.12
C ILE A 27 -6.44 -5.63 4.41
N THR A 28 -6.09 -4.92 5.47
CA THR A 28 -6.74 -3.67 5.88
C THR A 28 -5.84 -2.49 5.54
N LEU A 29 -6.39 -1.48 4.87
CA LEU A 29 -5.70 -0.21 4.63
C LEU A 29 -5.95 0.71 5.84
N LEU A 30 -4.92 0.97 6.63
CA LEU A 30 -5.04 1.79 7.84
C LEU A 30 -4.94 3.29 7.52
N SER A 31 -3.91 3.66 6.75
CA SER A 31 -3.64 5.06 6.42
C SER A 31 -3.18 5.21 4.97
N THR A 32 -3.42 6.39 4.40
CA THR A 32 -2.97 6.76 3.05
C THR A 32 -2.54 8.22 3.10
N THR A 33 -1.24 8.45 3.05
CA THR A 33 -0.64 9.76 3.17
C THR A 33 0.05 10.11 1.85
N PRO A 34 -0.32 11.22 1.19
CA PRO A 34 0.39 11.68 0.01
C PRO A 34 1.82 12.05 0.41
N VAL A 35 2.80 11.60 -0.37
CA VAL A 35 4.20 11.92 -0.12
C VAL A 35 4.47 13.32 -0.70
N VAL A 36 4.30 14.34 0.13
CA VAL A 36 4.56 15.73 -0.23
C VAL A 36 6.01 16.05 0.16
N ASN A 37 6.84 16.43 -0.83
CA ASN A 37 8.27 16.78 -0.70
C ASN A 37 9.31 15.64 -0.72
N ALA A 38 8.97 14.43 -1.15
CA ALA A 38 10.03 13.49 -1.52
C ALA A 38 10.62 13.89 -2.89
N LEU A 39 11.92 13.63 -3.08
CA LEU A 39 12.53 13.56 -4.42
C LEU A 39 11.88 12.49 -5.32
N LEU A 40 11.06 11.62 -4.72
CA LEU A 40 10.20 10.65 -5.39
C LEU A 40 8.94 11.32 -5.92
N CYS A 41 8.49 10.87 -7.09
CA CYS A 41 7.44 11.43 -7.95
C CYS A 41 6.29 12.15 -7.20
N LYS A 42 5.88 13.33 -7.71
CA LYS A 42 4.79 14.20 -7.19
C LYS A 42 3.42 13.53 -7.01
N SER A 43 3.28 12.26 -7.38
CA SER A 43 2.07 11.46 -7.29
C SER A 43 2.25 10.21 -6.43
N SER A 44 3.26 10.17 -5.56
CA SER A 44 3.51 9.00 -4.70
C SER A 44 2.66 9.04 -3.42
N TYR A 45 2.25 7.85 -2.97
CA TYR A 45 1.50 7.68 -1.73
C TYR A 45 2.23 6.72 -0.79
N SER A 46 2.26 7.06 0.48
CA SER A 46 2.61 6.14 1.56
C SER A 46 1.33 5.53 2.08
N ILE A 47 1.24 4.20 2.09
CA ILE A 47 0.07 3.46 2.50
C ILE A 47 0.46 2.48 3.59
N GLU A 48 -0.23 2.55 4.73
CA GLU A 48 -0.06 1.59 5.81
C GLU A 48 -1.10 0.48 5.66
N LEU A 49 -0.61 -0.75 5.71
CA LEU A 49 -1.35 -1.98 5.53
C LEU A 49 -1.26 -2.78 6.83
N GLU A 50 -2.36 -3.39 7.23
CA GLU A 50 -2.40 -4.41 8.26
C GLU A 50 -2.81 -5.73 7.60
N ILE A 51 -2.03 -6.76 7.86
CA ILE A 51 -2.15 -8.05 7.20
C ILE A 51 -2.41 -9.10 8.26
N THR A 52 -3.59 -9.71 8.21
CA THR A 52 -3.96 -10.82 9.09
C THR A 52 -3.57 -12.13 8.43
N THR A 53 -2.55 -12.80 8.93
CA THR A 53 -2.20 -14.14 8.44
C THR A 53 -3.11 -15.20 9.08
N GLY A 54 -3.18 -16.41 8.50
CA GLY A 54 -4.08 -17.48 8.97
C GLY A 54 -3.83 -17.97 10.42
N ASN A 55 -2.81 -17.46 11.09
CA ASN A 55 -2.51 -17.70 12.50
C ASN A 55 -3.03 -16.57 13.42
N ASP A 56 -3.97 -15.75 12.94
CA ASP A 56 -4.46 -14.53 13.62
C ASP A 56 -3.34 -13.55 14.00
N THR A 57 -2.20 -13.63 13.30
CA THR A 57 -1.09 -12.69 13.49
C THR A 57 -1.33 -11.49 12.59
N GLU A 58 -1.46 -10.32 13.21
CA GLU A 58 -1.56 -9.03 12.55
C GLU A 58 -0.17 -8.43 12.36
N GLU A 59 0.24 -8.25 11.11
CA GLU A 59 1.48 -7.58 10.77
C GLU A 59 1.18 -6.25 10.10
N ARG A 60 1.83 -5.19 10.57
CA ARG A 60 1.73 -3.86 9.96
C ARG A 60 2.90 -3.61 9.06
N HIS A 61 2.59 -3.09 7.88
CA HIS A 61 3.53 -2.87 6.82
C HIS A 61 3.28 -1.52 6.18
N GLN A 62 4.34 -0.76 5.93
CA GLN A 62 4.24 0.47 5.16
C GLN A 62 4.71 0.24 3.72
N VAL A 63 3.93 0.69 2.74
CA VAL A 63 4.31 0.64 1.32
C VAL A 63 4.30 2.03 0.69
N ALA A 64 5.27 2.30 -0.17
CA ALA A 64 5.26 3.42 -1.09
C ALA A 64 4.68 2.96 -2.41
N VAL A 65 3.74 3.74 -2.94
CA VAL A 65 3.18 3.56 -4.27
C VAL A 65 3.60 4.74 -5.13
N ASP A 66 4.41 4.48 -6.16
CA ASP A 66 4.74 5.45 -7.20
C ASP A 66 3.72 5.35 -8.33
N MET A 67 2.81 6.32 -8.40
CA MET A 67 1.75 6.35 -9.40
C MET A 67 2.23 6.69 -10.82
N MET A 68 3.44 7.24 -11.00
CA MET A 68 3.97 7.50 -12.34
C MET A 68 4.51 6.24 -13.00
N ASN A 69 5.20 5.41 -12.22
CA ASN A 69 5.80 4.17 -12.70
C ASN A 69 4.92 2.93 -12.47
N GLY A 70 3.85 3.06 -11.67
CA GLY A 70 3.00 1.94 -11.28
C GLY A 70 3.71 0.96 -10.33
N GLU A 71 4.76 1.41 -9.66
CA GLU A 71 5.60 0.60 -8.78
C GLU A 71 5.14 0.69 -7.33
N VAL A 72 5.25 -0.42 -6.62
CA VAL A 72 4.97 -0.50 -5.17
C VAL A 72 6.21 -1.06 -4.48
N ILE A 73 6.69 -0.34 -3.46
CA ILE A 73 7.89 -0.69 -2.71
C ILE A 73 7.51 -0.81 -1.23
N LEU A 74 7.92 -1.90 -0.58
CA LEU A 74 7.78 -2.07 0.87
C LEU A 74 8.82 -1.20 1.59
N ILE A 75 8.37 -0.33 2.51
CA ILE A 75 9.22 0.61 3.28
C ILE A 75 9.48 0.14 4.72
N TYR A 76 8.91 -1.00 5.13
CA TYR A 76 8.81 -1.55 6.50
C TYR A 76 7.51 -1.17 7.20
#